data_AF-A0A401G754-F1
#
_entry.id   AF-A0A401G754-F1
#
_cell.length_a   1.000
_cell.length_b   1.000
_cell.length_c   1.000
_cell.angle_alpha   90.00
_cell.angle_beta   90.00
_cell.angle_gamma   90.00
#
_symmetry.space_group_name_H-M   'P 1'
#
loop_
_entity.id
_entity.type
_entity.pdbx_description
1 polymer ?
#
loop_
_entity_poly.entity_id
_entity_poly.type
_entity_poly.pdbx_seq_one_letter_code
_entity_poly.pdbx_strand_id
1 'polypeptide(L)'
;MSRAPIHDTPILGMTTRPHVAAAVEYGNPASFWVEYSSGLIDLTRTAHLPKGALDVGTAAQAEKAEDAPIPPLQSNSQFELPVDGDRVLRIAKERSAIVIIDMQNFFLHPDLREHPTGLACVDPLMKAVPALRSQGVKILWVNWGLTEHELTTIPPSLVRGFMKNGRGGFGAKLPGNFGRLLMRGEYNSDLYGPLQGLYEEGEKAGTDLWIHKNRMSGLWGYQTALDLYLEQSGIATLFFAGVNADQCVLGTLVDAYFRGYDCIVVEDGTATTSPAGALENVLYNSGNSYGFVTDSERIVAACQT
;
A
#
# COMPACT_ATOMS: atom_id res chain seq x y z
N MET A 1 -20.26 2.30 -13.33
CA MET A 1 -19.05 2.38 -12.49
C MET A 1 -18.10 3.33 -13.18
N SER A 2 -17.91 4.53 -12.64
CA SER A 2 -16.95 5.49 -13.19
C SER A 2 -15.57 4.96 -12.85
N ARG A 3 -14.75 4.61 -13.85
CA ARG A 3 -13.30 4.49 -13.63
C ARG A 3 -12.80 5.79 -13.01
N ALA A 4 -11.84 5.72 -12.10
CA ALA A 4 -11.12 6.91 -11.67
C ALA A 4 -10.65 7.67 -12.92
N PRO A 5 -10.70 9.01 -12.93
CA PRO A 5 -10.20 9.77 -14.06
C PRO A 5 -8.75 9.36 -14.31
N ILE A 6 -8.41 9.07 -15.58
CA ILE A 6 -7.02 8.90 -16.02
C ILE A 6 -6.26 10.12 -15.48
N HIS A 7 -5.27 9.84 -14.64
CA HIS A 7 -4.67 10.75 -13.69
C HIS A 7 -3.84 11.85 -14.37
N ASP A 8 -4.53 12.82 -14.99
CA ASP A 8 -3.89 13.80 -15.86
C ASP A 8 -4.09 15.22 -15.34
N THR A 9 -3.06 15.78 -14.69
CA THR A 9 -2.85 17.24 -14.72
C THR A 9 -1.39 17.51 -15.12
N PRO A 10 -1.14 18.37 -16.10
CA PRO A 10 0.09 18.28 -16.87
C PRO A 10 1.19 19.11 -16.22
N ILE A 11 2.28 18.47 -15.82
CA ILE A 11 3.57 19.13 -15.94
C ILE A 11 3.85 19.17 -17.45
N LEU A 12 3.86 20.35 -18.07
CA LEU A 12 4.20 20.55 -19.49
C LEU A 12 3.27 19.86 -20.54
N GLY A 13 1.97 19.73 -20.26
CA GLY A 13 0.99 19.20 -21.24
C GLY A 13 0.97 17.68 -21.39
N MET A 14 1.73 16.96 -20.56
CA MET A 14 1.76 15.49 -20.54
C MET A 14 0.58 14.93 -19.76
N THR A 15 -0.21 14.07 -20.40
CA THR A 15 -1.29 13.30 -19.78
C THR A 15 -0.72 12.10 -19.02
N THR A 16 0.12 11.30 -19.68
CA THR A 16 0.81 10.16 -19.07
C THR A 16 2.32 10.34 -19.08
N ARG A 17 3.03 9.72 -18.11
CA ARG A 17 4.50 9.66 -18.14
C ARG A 17 4.92 8.77 -19.33
N PRO A 18 5.64 9.30 -20.33
CA PRO A 18 6.07 8.53 -21.49
C PRO A 18 7.04 7.44 -21.06
N HIS A 19 7.12 6.38 -21.86
CA HIS A 19 8.15 5.36 -21.71
C HIS A 19 9.53 6.00 -21.88
N VAL A 20 10.51 5.51 -21.14
CA VAL A 20 11.91 5.88 -21.35
C VAL A 20 12.36 5.42 -22.74
N ALA A 21 13.22 6.19 -23.40
CA ALA A 21 13.68 5.87 -24.75
C ALA A 21 14.71 4.70 -24.78
N ALA A 22 15.39 4.46 -23.66
CA ALA A 22 16.34 3.38 -23.40
C ALA A 22 16.34 3.09 -21.87
N ALA A 23 16.96 2.00 -21.42
CA ALA A 23 17.09 1.70 -19.99
C ALA A 23 17.58 2.90 -19.17
N VAL A 24 16.83 3.29 -18.14
CA VAL A 24 17.18 4.35 -17.21
C VAL A 24 17.26 3.77 -15.80
N GLU A 25 18.37 4.01 -15.12
CA GLU A 25 18.54 3.67 -13.72
C GLU A 25 18.11 4.85 -12.83
N TYR A 26 17.32 4.55 -11.81
CA TYR A 26 16.88 5.51 -10.80
C TYR A 26 17.41 5.06 -9.44
N GLY A 27 18.01 5.99 -8.70
CA GLY A 27 18.48 5.74 -7.33
C GLY A 27 19.91 6.19 -7.08
N ASN A 28 20.62 5.43 -6.26
CA ASN A 28 21.99 5.71 -5.82
C ASN A 28 22.81 4.39 -5.72
N PRO A 29 24.12 4.44 -5.39
CA PRO A 29 24.97 3.25 -5.36
C PRO A 29 24.53 2.13 -4.39
N ALA A 30 23.67 2.43 -3.41
CA ALA A 30 23.19 1.48 -2.41
C ALA A 30 21.75 1.00 -2.66
N SER A 31 20.93 1.78 -3.38
CA SER A 31 19.53 1.46 -3.66
C SER A 31 19.12 2.06 -5.01
N PHE A 32 18.75 1.21 -5.95
CA PHE A 32 18.38 1.62 -7.30
C PHE A 32 17.48 0.57 -7.96
N TRP A 33 16.80 0.98 -9.03
CA TRP A 33 16.05 0.12 -9.94
C TRP A 33 16.13 0.66 -11.36
N VAL A 34 15.69 -0.11 -12.35
CA VAL A 34 15.82 0.25 -13.77
C VAL A 34 14.46 0.22 -14.46
N GLU A 35 14.10 1.28 -15.19
CA GLU A 35 13.00 1.28 -16.15
C GLU A 35 13.56 1.02 -17.55
N TYR A 36 12.91 0.14 -18.31
CA TYR A 36 13.26 -0.21 -19.69
C TYR A 36 12.27 0.40 -20.68
N SER A 37 12.68 0.53 -21.94
CA SER A 37 11.85 1.12 -22.99
C SER A 37 10.55 0.35 -23.25
N SER A 38 10.53 -0.95 -22.91
CA SER A 38 9.35 -1.81 -22.95
C SER A 38 8.26 -1.44 -21.94
N GLY A 39 8.55 -0.59 -20.95
CA GLY A 39 7.67 -0.32 -19.81
C GLY A 39 7.88 -1.26 -18.62
N LEU A 40 8.88 -2.15 -18.67
CA LEU A 40 9.30 -2.93 -17.50
C LEU A 40 10.06 -2.03 -16.53
N ILE A 41 9.69 -2.07 -15.25
CA ILE A 41 10.42 -1.46 -14.13
C ILE A 41 10.92 -2.59 -13.24
N ASP A 42 12.22 -2.83 -13.24
CA ASP A 42 12.85 -3.91 -12.48
C ASP A 42 13.36 -3.41 -11.13
N LEU A 43 12.53 -3.59 -10.09
CA LEU A 43 12.83 -3.25 -8.70
C LEU A 43 13.81 -4.24 -8.04
N THR A 44 14.19 -5.30 -8.75
CA THR A 44 14.97 -6.42 -8.21
C THR A 44 16.44 -6.39 -8.61
N ARG A 45 16.85 -5.35 -9.34
CA ARG A 45 18.21 -5.18 -9.83
C ARG A 45 19.22 -5.19 -8.68
N THR A 46 20.27 -5.98 -8.86
CA THR A 46 21.41 -6.07 -7.93
C THR A 46 22.72 -5.59 -8.54
N ALA A 47 22.73 -5.31 -9.85
CA ALA A 47 23.86 -4.76 -10.58
C ALA A 47 23.44 -3.48 -11.29
N HIS A 48 24.27 -2.43 -11.19
CA HIS A 48 24.07 -1.19 -11.91
C HIS A 48 24.11 -1.40 -13.42
N LEU A 49 23.47 -0.52 -14.18
CA LEU A 49 23.67 -0.46 -15.62
C LEU A 49 25.15 -0.17 -15.94
N PRO A 50 25.70 -0.74 -17.03
CA PRO A 50 27.06 -0.42 -17.47
C PRO A 50 27.24 1.10 -17.64
N LYS A 51 28.42 1.64 -17.35
CA LYS A 51 28.71 3.10 -17.38
C LYS A 51 28.40 3.83 -18.70
N GLY A 52 28.20 3.11 -19.82
CA GLY A 52 27.78 3.67 -21.12
C GLY A 52 26.27 3.58 -21.40
N ALA A 53 25.48 3.04 -20.47
CA ALA A 53 24.02 2.91 -20.55
C ALA A 53 23.28 3.88 -19.61
N LEU A 54 24.03 4.71 -18.86
CA LEU A 54 23.48 5.70 -17.94
C LEU A 54 23.52 7.07 -18.60
N ASP A 55 22.35 7.61 -18.98
CA ASP A 55 22.19 9.04 -19.19
C ASP A 55 22.24 9.73 -17.83
N VAL A 56 23.42 10.20 -17.43
CA VAL A 56 23.59 10.86 -16.14
C VAL A 56 23.03 12.29 -16.22
N GLY A 57 21.78 12.48 -15.80
CA GLY A 57 21.35 13.70 -15.10
C GLY A 57 21.47 15.07 -15.80
N THR A 58 21.61 15.16 -17.11
CA THR A 58 21.46 16.44 -17.84
C THR A 58 20.58 16.30 -19.06
N ALA A 59 19.61 17.21 -19.19
CA ALA A 59 18.85 17.39 -20.42
C ALA A 59 19.80 17.51 -21.63
N ALA A 60 19.42 16.82 -22.71
CA ALA A 60 19.97 16.85 -24.07
C ALA A 60 21.37 16.25 -24.26
N GLN A 61 21.43 15.04 -24.83
CA GLN A 61 21.63 14.83 -26.27
C GLN A 61 21.54 13.34 -26.60
N ALA A 62 20.72 13.02 -27.60
CA ALA A 62 20.55 11.68 -28.12
C ALA A 62 21.83 11.18 -28.81
N GLU A 63 22.55 10.27 -28.16
CA GLU A 63 23.17 9.17 -28.88
C GLU A 63 22.34 7.92 -28.60
N LYS A 64 22.07 7.13 -29.64
CA LYS A 64 21.21 5.95 -29.58
C LYS A 64 21.79 4.91 -28.62
N ALA A 65 21.40 4.97 -27.36
CA ALA A 65 21.64 3.88 -26.42
C ALA A 65 20.76 2.70 -26.86
N GLU A 66 21.38 1.65 -27.39
CA GLU A 66 20.71 0.36 -27.48
C GLU A 66 20.24 -0.04 -26.07
N ASP A 67 19.00 -0.51 -25.96
CA ASP A 67 18.42 -0.84 -24.67
C ASP A 67 19.28 -1.91 -23.97
N ALA A 68 19.60 -1.69 -22.70
CA ALA A 68 20.37 -2.67 -21.94
C ALA A 68 19.57 -3.99 -21.92
N PRO A 69 20.22 -5.16 -22.05
CA PRO A 69 19.50 -6.42 -22.06
C PRO A 69 18.72 -6.59 -20.76
N ILE A 70 17.43 -6.87 -20.88
CA ILE A 70 16.54 -7.19 -19.76
C ILE A 70 16.94 -8.57 -19.23
N PRO A 71 17.35 -8.71 -17.95
CA PRO A 71 17.60 -10.02 -17.37
C PRO A 71 16.35 -10.90 -17.43
N PRO A 72 16.50 -12.22 -17.63
CA PRO A 72 15.35 -13.12 -17.60
C PRO A 72 14.70 -13.12 -16.22
N LEU A 73 13.36 -13.14 -16.21
CA LEU A 73 12.56 -13.27 -14.98
C LEU A 73 12.96 -14.54 -14.21
N GLN A 74 13.26 -14.39 -12.92
CA GLN A 74 13.51 -15.51 -12.02
C GLN A 74 12.20 -15.90 -11.33
N SER A 75 11.34 -16.66 -11.99
CA SER A 75 9.96 -16.95 -11.53
C SER A 75 9.86 -17.60 -10.15
N ASN A 76 10.96 -18.17 -9.61
CA ASN A 76 10.99 -18.70 -8.25
C ASN A 76 11.03 -17.59 -7.17
N SER A 77 11.69 -16.46 -7.43
CA SER A 77 11.90 -15.37 -6.47
C SER A 77 11.28 -14.04 -6.91
N GLN A 78 10.80 -13.96 -8.14
CA GLN A 78 10.26 -12.75 -8.76
C GLN A 78 8.91 -13.01 -9.43
N PHE A 79 8.10 -11.97 -9.53
CA PHE A 79 6.91 -11.94 -10.38
C PHE A 79 6.79 -10.57 -11.05
N GLU A 80 6.03 -10.51 -12.14
CA GLU A 80 5.80 -9.29 -12.92
C GLU A 80 4.34 -8.85 -12.76
N LEU A 81 4.15 -7.62 -12.30
CA LEU A 81 2.86 -7.06 -11.94
C LEU A 81 2.53 -5.88 -12.86
N PRO A 82 1.47 -5.97 -13.68
CA PRO A 82 0.96 -4.80 -14.39
C PRO A 82 0.48 -3.71 -13.42
N VAL A 83 0.85 -2.47 -13.72
CA VAL A 83 0.45 -1.26 -12.98
C VAL A 83 -0.02 -0.19 -13.96
N ASP A 84 -0.56 0.90 -13.45
CA ASP A 84 -1.06 2.00 -14.29
C ASP A 84 0.03 2.60 -15.17
N GLY A 85 -0.38 3.21 -16.28
CA GLY A 85 0.53 3.82 -17.25
C GLY A 85 1.19 2.83 -18.22
N ASP A 86 0.59 1.66 -18.44
CA ASP A 86 1.12 0.61 -19.33
C ASP A 86 2.53 0.16 -18.90
N ARG A 87 2.69 -0.01 -17.58
CA ARG A 87 3.94 -0.44 -16.95
C ARG A 87 3.79 -1.79 -16.30
N VAL A 88 4.91 -2.48 -16.14
CA VAL A 88 5.02 -3.75 -15.42
C VAL A 88 6.12 -3.61 -14.39
N LEU A 89 5.83 -3.90 -13.13
CA LEU A 89 6.83 -3.97 -12.06
C LEU A 89 7.34 -5.41 -11.95
N ARG A 90 8.65 -5.62 -12.04
CA ARG A 90 9.26 -6.85 -11.56
C ARG A 90 9.62 -6.70 -10.10
N ILE A 91 9.07 -7.57 -9.27
CA ILE A 91 9.08 -7.45 -7.81
C ILE A 91 9.74 -8.68 -7.20
N ALA A 92 10.54 -8.49 -6.15
CA ALA A 92 11.11 -9.58 -5.38
C ALA A 92 10.11 -10.08 -4.33
N LYS A 93 9.72 -11.35 -4.41
CA LYS A 93 8.69 -11.98 -3.57
C LYS A 93 8.98 -11.85 -2.08
N GLU A 94 10.19 -12.25 -1.67
CA GLU A 94 10.60 -12.30 -0.25
C GLU A 94 10.82 -10.93 0.39
N ARG A 95 10.98 -9.87 -0.43
CA ARG A 95 11.18 -8.49 0.02
C ARG A 95 9.92 -7.64 -0.10
N SER A 96 8.77 -8.29 -0.21
CA SER A 96 7.49 -7.65 -0.45
C SER A 96 6.49 -7.95 0.66
N ALA A 97 5.68 -6.94 1.00
CA ALA A 97 4.55 -7.10 1.91
C ALA A 97 3.33 -6.30 1.43
N ILE A 98 2.13 -6.79 1.72
CA ILE A 98 0.90 -5.97 1.65
C ILE A 98 0.51 -5.49 3.03
N VAL A 99 0.19 -4.20 3.12
CA VAL A 99 -0.21 -3.47 4.31
C VAL A 99 -1.70 -3.15 4.18
N ILE A 100 -2.54 -3.91 4.88
CA ILE A 100 -4.00 -3.79 4.86
C ILE A 100 -4.42 -3.01 6.09
N ILE A 101 -4.98 -1.82 5.87
CA ILE A 101 -5.14 -0.82 6.92
C ILE A 101 -6.61 -0.70 7.35
N ASP A 102 -6.84 -0.87 8.66
CA ASP A 102 -8.09 -0.55 9.36
C ASP A 102 -9.37 -1.13 8.73
N MET A 103 -9.30 -2.32 8.12
CA MET A 103 -10.48 -3.05 7.62
C MET A 103 -11.30 -3.68 8.77
N GLN A 104 -11.56 -2.89 9.82
CA GLN A 104 -12.13 -3.30 11.10
C GLN A 104 -13.64 -3.02 11.16
N ASN A 105 -14.34 -3.73 12.04
CA ASN A 105 -15.77 -3.53 12.29
C ASN A 105 -16.12 -2.07 12.62
N PHE A 106 -15.28 -1.34 13.35
CA PHE A 106 -15.53 0.08 13.64
C PHE A 106 -15.70 0.95 12.39
N PHE A 107 -14.93 0.67 11.34
CA PHE A 107 -14.93 1.46 10.12
C PHE A 107 -15.94 0.99 9.07
N LEU A 108 -16.29 -0.31 9.11
CA LEU A 108 -17.06 -0.95 8.03
C LEU A 108 -18.43 -1.49 8.46
N HIS A 109 -18.62 -1.82 9.75
CA HIS A 109 -19.88 -2.41 10.20
C HIS A 109 -21.04 -1.39 10.04
N PRO A 110 -22.12 -1.73 9.32
CA PRO A 110 -23.21 -0.80 9.01
C PRO A 110 -23.85 -0.12 10.24
N ASP A 111 -23.95 -0.84 11.37
CA ASP A 111 -24.47 -0.29 12.63
C ASP A 111 -23.60 0.83 13.23
N LEU A 112 -22.31 0.87 12.90
CA LEU A 112 -21.37 1.87 13.41
C LEU A 112 -21.14 3.00 12.41
N ARG A 113 -20.98 2.65 11.12
CA ARG A 113 -20.59 3.59 10.06
C ARG A 113 -21.14 3.17 8.70
N GLU A 114 -21.73 4.14 8.00
CA GLU A 114 -22.14 3.96 6.60
C GLU A 114 -20.92 4.12 5.68
N HIS A 115 -20.35 2.99 5.22
CA HIS A 115 -19.16 2.98 4.37
C HIS A 115 -19.29 1.98 3.20
N PRO A 116 -20.26 2.16 2.29
CA PRO A 116 -20.54 1.20 1.21
C PRO A 116 -19.33 0.95 0.29
N THR A 117 -18.52 1.98 0.02
CA THR A 117 -17.29 1.87 -0.77
C THR A 117 -16.19 1.05 -0.08
N GLY A 118 -16.08 1.13 1.25
CA GLY A 118 -15.13 0.33 2.03
C GLY A 118 -15.56 -1.12 2.15
N LEU A 119 -16.87 -1.37 2.26
CA LEU A 119 -17.43 -2.72 2.15
C LEU A 119 -17.14 -3.36 0.79
N ALA A 120 -17.18 -2.58 -0.29
CA ALA A 120 -16.84 -3.06 -1.63
C ALA A 120 -15.37 -3.49 -1.79
N CYS A 121 -14.46 -3.04 -0.91
CA CYS A 121 -13.05 -3.45 -0.92
C CYS A 121 -12.83 -4.87 -0.36
N VAL A 122 -13.81 -5.43 0.35
CA VAL A 122 -13.68 -6.76 0.98
C VAL A 122 -13.45 -7.85 -0.07
N ASP A 123 -14.28 -7.91 -1.11
CA ASP A 123 -14.19 -8.96 -2.13
C ASP A 123 -12.88 -8.90 -2.94
N PRO A 124 -12.38 -7.73 -3.40
CA PRO A 124 -11.04 -7.58 -3.95
C PRO A 124 -9.94 -8.11 -3.04
N LEU A 125 -9.97 -7.77 -1.75
CA LEU A 125 -8.95 -8.19 -0.79
C LEU A 125 -9.01 -9.70 -0.52
N MET A 126 -10.22 -10.29 -0.46
CA MET A 126 -10.41 -11.74 -0.34
C MET A 126 -9.78 -12.51 -1.52
N LYS A 127 -9.50 -11.86 -2.66
CA LYS A 127 -8.81 -12.47 -3.81
C LYS A 127 -7.31 -12.13 -3.85
N ALA A 128 -6.96 -10.86 -3.66
CA ALA A 128 -5.58 -10.38 -3.76
C ALA A 128 -4.69 -10.96 -2.65
N VAL A 129 -5.20 -11.09 -1.42
CA VAL A 129 -4.42 -11.59 -0.28
C VAL A 129 -4.00 -13.05 -0.47
N PRO A 130 -4.90 -14.01 -0.79
CA PRO A 130 -4.46 -15.37 -1.10
C PRO A 130 -3.47 -15.44 -2.27
N ALA A 131 -3.65 -14.63 -3.31
CA ALA A 131 -2.76 -14.58 -4.46
C ALA A 131 -1.34 -14.16 -4.05
N LEU A 132 -1.19 -13.04 -3.35
CA LEU A 132 0.09 -12.56 -2.82
C LEU A 132 0.70 -13.54 -1.83
N ARG A 133 -0.13 -14.10 -0.92
CA ARG A 133 0.30 -15.10 0.06
C ARG A 133 0.91 -16.33 -0.63
N SER A 134 0.32 -16.80 -1.73
CA SER A 134 0.85 -17.93 -2.52
C SER A 134 2.22 -17.67 -3.13
N GLN A 135 2.56 -16.39 -3.35
CA GLN A 135 3.86 -15.94 -3.83
C GLN A 135 4.86 -15.71 -2.68
N GLY A 136 4.50 -15.96 -1.42
CA GLY A 136 5.36 -15.74 -0.26
C GLY A 136 5.45 -14.28 0.20
N VAL A 137 4.67 -13.38 -0.39
CA VAL A 137 4.54 -11.98 0.05
C VAL A 137 3.91 -11.96 1.44
N LYS A 138 4.46 -11.14 2.35
CA LYS A 138 3.96 -11.02 3.73
C LYS A 138 2.65 -10.24 3.78
N ILE A 139 1.70 -10.69 4.60
CA ILE A 139 0.42 -10.00 4.77
C ILE A 139 0.39 -9.32 6.13
N LEU A 140 0.32 -7.98 6.15
CA LEU A 140 0.38 -7.19 7.37
C LEU A 140 -0.97 -6.50 7.58
N TRP A 141 -1.66 -6.90 8.64
CA TRP A 141 -2.95 -6.35 9.05
C TRP A 141 -2.70 -5.23 10.06
N VAL A 142 -2.66 -3.98 9.57
CA VAL A 142 -2.23 -2.81 10.34
C VAL A 142 -3.45 -2.02 10.80
N ASN A 143 -3.84 -2.27 12.04
CA ASN A 143 -5.16 -1.92 12.55
C ASN A 143 -5.06 -1.11 13.83
N TRP A 144 -6.02 -0.22 14.07
CA TRP A 144 -6.16 0.41 15.37
C TRP A 144 -6.33 -0.65 16.47
N GLY A 145 -5.59 -0.50 17.55
CA GLY A 145 -5.74 -1.36 18.72
C GLY A 145 -5.02 -0.77 19.91
N LEU A 146 -5.79 -0.09 20.75
CA LEU A 146 -5.29 0.68 21.87
C LEU A 146 -5.27 -0.13 23.16
N THR A 147 -4.27 0.18 23.99
CA THR A 147 -4.14 -0.24 25.38
C THR A 147 -4.55 0.89 26.32
N GLU A 148 -4.80 0.58 27.60
CA GLU A 148 -5.05 1.61 28.62
C GLU A 148 -3.93 2.65 28.71
N HIS A 149 -2.68 2.21 28.56
CA HIS A 149 -1.54 3.12 28.58
C HIS A 149 -1.58 4.10 27.40
N GLU A 150 -1.88 3.61 26.19
CA GLU A 150 -1.93 4.44 25.00
C GLU A 150 -3.03 5.52 25.07
N LEU A 151 -4.15 5.26 25.76
CA LEU A 151 -5.18 6.29 26.00
C LEU A 151 -4.62 7.53 26.71
N THR A 152 -3.55 7.38 27.51
CA THR A 152 -2.93 8.50 28.23
C THR A 152 -1.96 9.32 27.36
N THR A 153 -1.61 8.82 26.16
CA THR A 153 -0.60 9.44 25.28
C THR A 153 -1.15 9.87 23.92
N ILE A 154 -2.43 9.61 23.62
CA ILE A 154 -3.04 10.04 22.36
C ILE A 154 -3.17 11.58 22.34
N PRO A 155 -2.69 12.26 21.27
CA PRO A 155 -2.75 13.71 21.17
C PRO A 155 -4.20 14.24 21.14
N PRO A 156 -4.48 15.40 21.77
CA PRO A 156 -5.83 15.97 21.79
C PRO A 156 -6.45 16.23 20.41
N SER A 157 -5.65 16.56 19.38
CA SER A 157 -6.14 16.74 18.01
C SER A 157 -6.71 15.45 17.42
N LEU A 158 -6.06 14.32 17.70
CA LEU A 158 -6.51 13.00 17.28
C LEU A 158 -7.76 12.58 18.06
N VAL A 159 -7.78 12.80 19.38
CA VAL A 159 -8.99 12.58 20.20
C VAL A 159 -10.18 13.38 19.66
N ARG A 160 -9.99 14.68 19.39
CA ARG A 160 -11.03 15.56 18.82
C ARG A 160 -11.58 15.01 17.50
N GLY A 161 -10.72 14.45 16.65
CA GLY A 161 -11.12 13.84 15.38
C GLY A 161 -12.07 12.64 15.54
N PHE A 162 -11.87 11.84 16.59
CA PHE A 162 -12.66 10.63 16.87
C PHE A 162 -13.85 10.87 17.80
N MET A 163 -13.90 11.99 18.53
CA MET A 163 -15.05 12.39 19.37
C MET A 163 -16.27 12.92 18.60
N LYS A 164 -16.32 12.74 17.27
CA LYS A 164 -17.43 13.23 16.45
C LYS A 164 -18.74 12.54 16.85
N ASN A 165 -19.84 13.29 16.79
CA ASN A 165 -21.21 12.81 17.04
C ASN A 165 -21.52 12.40 18.50
N GLY A 166 -20.72 12.84 19.48
CA GLY A 166 -21.06 12.72 20.90
C GLY A 166 -21.01 11.29 21.48
N ARG A 167 -20.44 10.32 20.75
CA ARG A 167 -20.30 8.91 21.18
C ARG A 167 -19.11 8.66 22.13
N GLY A 168 -18.41 9.70 22.55
CA GLY A 168 -17.16 9.62 23.32
C GLY A 168 -15.92 9.50 22.42
N GLY A 169 -14.73 9.60 23.03
CA GLY A 169 -13.44 9.43 22.36
C GLY A 169 -12.94 7.99 22.43
N PHE A 170 -11.67 7.77 22.09
CA PHE A 170 -11.02 6.47 22.23
C PHE A 170 -11.27 5.84 23.61
N GLY A 171 -11.54 4.53 23.64
CA GLY A 171 -11.83 3.79 24.87
C GLY A 171 -13.25 3.97 25.42
N ALA A 172 -14.08 4.85 24.85
CA ALA A 172 -15.49 4.99 25.22
C ALA A 172 -16.30 3.74 24.85
N LYS A 173 -17.33 3.42 25.65
CA LYS A 173 -18.21 2.27 25.37
C LYS A 173 -19.10 2.57 24.17
N LEU A 174 -19.01 1.74 23.13
CA LEU A 174 -19.88 1.81 21.97
C LEU A 174 -21.25 1.17 22.26
N PRO A 175 -22.30 1.50 21.48
CA PRO A 175 -23.60 0.84 21.58
C PRO A 175 -23.51 -0.67 21.36
N GLY A 176 -24.50 -1.42 21.85
CA GLY A 176 -24.59 -2.86 21.61
C GLY A 176 -23.42 -3.65 22.23
N ASN A 177 -22.94 -4.65 21.50
CA ASN A 177 -21.83 -5.54 21.89
C ASN A 177 -20.49 -5.16 21.23
N PHE A 178 -20.38 -3.98 20.64
CA PHE A 178 -19.16 -3.53 19.95
C PHE A 178 -17.97 -3.26 20.88
N GLY A 179 -18.22 -3.18 22.20
CA GLY A 179 -17.16 -3.02 23.18
C GLY A 179 -16.67 -1.58 23.31
N ARG A 180 -15.41 -1.41 23.69
CA ARG A 180 -14.78 -0.08 23.85
C ARG A 180 -14.07 0.36 22.56
N LEU A 181 -14.29 1.61 22.18
CA LEU A 181 -13.84 2.17 20.91
C LEU A 181 -12.33 1.96 20.69
N LEU A 182 -12.00 1.18 19.66
CA LEU A 182 -10.67 0.87 19.15
C LEU A 182 -9.69 0.29 20.18
N MET A 183 -10.20 -0.32 21.25
CA MET A 183 -9.37 -1.03 22.23
C MET A 183 -9.09 -2.45 21.75
N ARG A 184 -7.91 -2.98 22.08
CA ARG A 184 -7.53 -4.35 21.68
C ARG A 184 -8.49 -5.39 22.28
N GLY A 185 -8.87 -6.39 21.48
CA GLY A 185 -9.75 -7.48 21.88
C GLY A 185 -11.24 -7.13 21.97
N GLU A 186 -11.62 -5.91 21.60
CA GLU A 186 -13.03 -5.52 21.49
C GLU A 186 -13.53 -5.77 20.07
N TYR A 187 -14.80 -6.17 19.92
CA TYR A 187 -15.37 -6.57 18.63
C TYR A 187 -15.26 -5.49 17.54
N ASN A 188 -15.37 -4.21 17.89
CA ASN A 188 -15.18 -3.12 16.92
C ASN A 188 -13.75 -3.04 16.35
N SER A 189 -12.75 -3.59 17.06
CA SER A 189 -11.35 -3.64 16.63
C SER A 189 -11.00 -4.91 15.85
N ASP A 190 -11.89 -5.89 15.77
CA ASP A 190 -11.69 -7.07 14.91
C ASP A 190 -11.87 -6.69 13.44
N LEU A 191 -11.32 -7.51 12.53
CA LEU A 191 -11.53 -7.33 11.10
C LEU A 191 -13.00 -7.55 10.75
N TYR A 192 -13.44 -6.85 9.72
CA TYR A 192 -14.82 -6.93 9.27
C TYR A 192 -15.11 -8.22 8.49
N GLY A 193 -16.16 -8.93 8.89
CA GLY A 193 -16.73 -10.04 8.12
C GLY A 193 -15.71 -11.15 7.77
N PRO A 194 -15.59 -11.55 6.50
CA PRO A 194 -14.74 -12.68 6.11
C PRO A 194 -13.23 -12.41 6.24
N LEU A 195 -12.82 -11.13 6.36
CA LEU A 195 -11.41 -10.77 6.51
C LEU A 195 -10.82 -11.28 7.82
N GLN A 196 -11.64 -11.41 8.88
CA GLN A 196 -11.19 -11.98 10.15
C GLN A 196 -10.76 -13.44 10.00
N GLY A 197 -11.57 -14.26 9.31
CA GLY A 197 -11.20 -15.65 9.02
C GLY A 197 -9.99 -15.76 8.11
N LEU A 198 -9.89 -14.87 7.11
CA LEU A 198 -8.72 -14.83 6.21
C LEU A 198 -7.41 -14.51 6.95
N TYR A 199 -7.47 -13.63 7.95
CA TYR A 199 -6.35 -13.36 8.86
C TYR A 199 -6.00 -14.59 9.70
N GLU A 200 -6.97 -15.20 10.37
CA GLU A 200 -6.75 -16.35 11.27
C GLU A 200 -6.12 -17.54 10.54
N GLU A 201 -6.52 -17.79 9.29
CA GLU A 201 -5.90 -18.79 8.42
C GLU A 201 -4.42 -18.48 8.17
N GLY A 202 -4.11 -17.23 7.84
CA GLY A 202 -2.76 -16.77 7.54
C GLY A 202 -1.85 -16.69 8.77
N GLU A 203 -2.39 -16.28 9.92
CA GLU A 203 -1.69 -16.27 11.21
C GLU A 203 -1.28 -17.70 11.58
N LYS A 204 -2.21 -18.66 11.49
CA LYS A 204 -1.93 -20.07 11.73
C LYS A 204 -0.88 -20.64 10.78
N ALA A 205 -0.82 -20.13 9.54
CA ALA A 205 0.19 -20.50 8.55
C ALA A 205 1.54 -19.77 8.72
N GLY A 206 1.62 -18.76 9.59
CA GLY A 206 2.82 -17.91 9.76
C GLY A 206 3.09 -16.97 8.58
N THR A 207 2.08 -16.69 7.75
CA THR A 207 2.19 -15.80 6.58
C THR A 207 1.67 -14.39 6.84
N ASP A 208 0.77 -14.26 7.83
CA ASP A 208 0.09 -13.03 8.16
C ASP A 208 0.46 -12.56 9.55
N LEU A 209 0.55 -11.24 9.74
CA LEU A 209 0.88 -10.62 11.03
C LEU A 209 -0.10 -9.51 11.35
N TRP A 210 -0.56 -9.49 12.60
CA TRP A 210 -1.33 -8.37 13.13
C TRP A 210 -0.42 -7.31 13.73
N ILE A 211 -0.65 -6.06 13.33
CA ILE A 211 0.10 -4.91 13.81
C ILE A 211 -0.86 -3.87 14.38
N HIS A 212 -0.76 -3.65 15.68
CA HIS A 212 -1.54 -2.60 16.34
C HIS A 212 -0.88 -1.24 16.15
N LYS A 213 -1.61 -0.30 15.57
CA LYS A 213 -1.24 1.12 15.56
C LYS A 213 -2.12 1.92 16.52
N ASN A 214 -1.55 3.05 16.96
CA ASN A 214 -2.18 3.98 17.90
C ASN A 214 -2.18 5.42 17.37
N ARG A 215 -1.87 5.59 16.08
CA ARG A 215 -1.96 6.82 15.29
C ARG A 215 -2.56 6.49 13.93
N MET A 216 -2.80 7.51 13.11
CA MET A 216 -3.35 7.31 11.77
C MET A 216 -2.42 6.48 10.88
N SER A 217 -1.16 6.92 10.74
CA SER A 217 -0.11 6.15 10.04
C SER A 217 0.36 4.98 10.90
N GLY A 218 0.59 3.81 10.28
CA GLY A 218 1.28 2.69 10.90
C GLY A 218 2.78 2.94 11.11
N LEU A 219 3.34 3.94 10.41
CA LEU A 219 4.77 4.33 10.40
C LEU A 219 4.98 5.75 10.95
N TRP A 220 4.08 6.20 11.82
CA TRP A 220 4.07 7.58 12.36
C TRP A 220 5.34 7.99 13.14
N GLY A 221 6.20 7.03 13.49
CA GLY A 221 7.46 7.25 14.18
C GLY A 221 8.43 6.11 13.97
N TYR A 222 9.69 6.30 14.38
CA TYR A 222 10.66 5.21 14.43
C TYR A 222 10.28 4.19 15.50
N GLN A 223 10.65 2.93 15.29
CA GLN A 223 10.41 1.84 16.23
C GLN A 223 8.93 1.54 16.53
N THR A 224 8.03 1.95 15.63
CA THR A 224 6.67 1.38 15.63
C THR A 224 6.74 -0.11 15.31
N ALA A 225 5.72 -0.88 15.68
CA ALA A 225 5.70 -2.32 15.42
C ALA A 225 5.81 -2.64 13.91
N LEU A 226 5.18 -1.83 13.05
CA LEU A 226 5.32 -1.95 11.59
C LEU A 226 6.76 -1.67 11.16
N ASP A 227 7.32 -0.56 11.61
CA ASP A 227 8.69 -0.16 11.27
C ASP A 227 9.72 -1.25 11.60
N LEU A 228 9.70 -1.73 12.86
CA LEU A 228 10.61 -2.77 13.32
C LEU A 228 10.48 -4.05 12.50
N TYR A 229 9.25 -4.46 12.17
CA TYR A 229 9.03 -5.67 11.39
C TYR A 229 9.55 -5.53 9.96
N LEU A 230 9.28 -4.39 9.30
CA LEU A 230 9.72 -4.14 7.93
C LEU A 230 11.25 -4.12 7.83
N GLU A 231 11.92 -3.41 8.76
CA GLU A 231 13.38 -3.35 8.83
C GLU A 231 13.99 -4.74 9.09
N GLN A 232 13.49 -5.48 10.08
CA GLN A 232 14.00 -6.81 10.42
C GLN A 232 13.78 -7.85 9.32
N SER A 233 12.70 -7.69 8.55
CA SER A 233 12.34 -8.61 7.46
C SER A 233 12.98 -8.23 6.12
N GLY A 234 13.72 -7.13 6.04
CA GLY A 234 14.37 -6.68 4.80
C GLY A 234 13.39 -6.32 3.68
N ILE A 235 12.16 -5.94 4.05
CA ILE A 235 11.11 -5.54 3.11
C ILE A 235 11.53 -4.23 2.42
N ALA A 236 11.26 -4.13 1.13
CA ALA A 236 11.54 -2.94 0.33
C ALA A 236 10.33 -2.51 -0.52
N THR A 237 9.45 -3.45 -0.89
CA THR A 237 8.26 -3.15 -1.68
C THR A 237 7.00 -3.34 -0.84
N LEU A 238 6.12 -2.34 -0.84
CA LEU A 238 4.90 -2.33 -0.04
C LEU A 238 3.67 -2.09 -0.91
N PHE A 239 2.73 -3.03 -0.81
CA PHE A 239 1.37 -2.84 -1.31
C PHE A 239 0.52 -2.19 -0.22
N PHE A 240 -0.36 -1.26 -0.58
CA PHE A 240 -1.25 -0.57 0.36
C PHE A 240 -2.70 -0.77 -0.04
N ALA A 241 -3.52 -1.13 0.94
CA ALA A 241 -4.96 -1.24 0.80
C ALA A 241 -5.68 -0.90 2.11
N GLY A 242 -6.99 -0.76 2.05
CA GLY A 242 -7.86 -0.58 3.21
C GLY A 242 -8.50 0.80 3.30
N VAL A 243 -8.80 1.24 4.53
CA VAL A 243 -9.55 2.47 4.78
C VAL A 243 -8.93 3.31 5.90
N ASN A 244 -9.13 4.62 5.96
CA ASN A 244 -9.63 5.48 4.89
C ASN A 244 -8.46 5.88 3.97
N ALA A 245 -8.72 5.89 2.66
CA ALA A 245 -7.76 6.20 1.59
C ALA A 245 -6.94 7.47 1.86
N ASP A 246 -7.61 8.58 2.15
CA ASP A 246 -7.04 9.92 2.35
C ASP A 246 -6.58 10.19 3.78
N GLN A 247 -6.56 9.18 4.64
CA GLN A 247 -6.22 9.31 6.06
C GLN A 247 -5.19 8.26 6.47
N CYS A 248 -5.60 7.11 7.01
CA CYS A 248 -4.68 6.09 7.52
C CYS A 248 -3.86 5.45 6.40
N VAL A 249 -4.48 5.21 5.23
CA VAL A 249 -3.79 4.67 4.06
C VAL A 249 -2.77 5.67 3.54
N LEU A 250 -3.19 6.89 3.17
CA LEU A 250 -2.30 7.94 2.70
C LEU A 250 -1.19 8.27 3.71
N GLY A 251 -1.50 8.36 5.00
CA GLY A 251 -0.52 8.65 6.04
C GLY A 251 0.56 7.57 6.12
N THR A 252 0.18 6.29 6.09
CA THR A 252 1.15 5.18 6.09
C THR A 252 1.93 5.12 4.79
N LEU A 253 1.28 5.34 3.65
CA LEU A 253 1.89 5.39 2.32
C LEU A 253 2.96 6.48 2.23
N VAL A 254 2.65 7.71 2.65
CA VAL A 254 3.58 8.84 2.58
C VAL A 254 4.76 8.65 3.53
N ASP A 255 4.53 8.14 4.74
CA ASP A 255 5.62 7.82 5.67
C ASP A 255 6.52 6.69 5.11
N ALA A 256 5.95 5.68 4.45
CA ALA A 256 6.71 4.63 3.78
C ALA A 256 7.54 5.19 2.61
N TYR A 257 6.94 6.01 1.76
CA TYR A 257 7.63 6.66 0.65
C TYR A 257 8.83 7.48 1.13
N PHE A 258 8.66 8.30 2.18
CA PHE A 258 9.77 9.09 2.75
C PHE A 258 10.87 8.25 3.39
N ARG A 259 10.57 7.00 3.76
CA ARG A 259 11.56 6.02 4.24
C ARG A 259 12.23 5.24 3.10
N GLY A 260 11.80 5.44 1.85
CA GLY A 260 12.41 4.85 0.66
C GLY A 260 11.85 3.49 0.24
N TYR A 261 10.65 3.12 0.71
CA TYR A 261 9.97 1.92 0.21
C TYR A 261 9.38 2.15 -1.19
N ASP A 262 9.43 1.14 -2.05
CA ASP A 262 8.69 1.11 -3.31
C ASP A 262 7.21 0.89 -3.01
N CYS A 263 6.38 1.91 -3.20
CA CYS A 263 4.99 1.89 -2.77
C CYS A 263 4.02 1.61 -3.92
N ILE A 264 3.07 0.71 -3.69
CA ILE A 264 2.06 0.29 -4.68
C ILE A 264 0.69 0.35 -4.02
N VAL A 265 -0.24 1.15 -4.56
CA VAL A 265 -1.63 1.19 -4.04
C VAL A 265 -2.51 0.22 -4.82
N VAL A 266 -3.32 -0.56 -4.10
CA VAL A 266 -4.35 -1.44 -4.69
C VAL A 266 -5.67 -0.67 -4.71
N GLU A 267 -6.06 -0.14 -5.86
CA GLU A 267 -7.12 0.87 -5.97
C GLU A 267 -8.51 0.35 -5.55
N ASP A 268 -8.86 -0.86 -5.97
CA ASP A 268 -10.15 -1.49 -5.69
C ASP A 268 -10.19 -2.11 -4.28
N GLY A 269 -9.04 -2.26 -3.63
CA GLY A 269 -8.88 -2.60 -2.22
C GLY A 269 -8.86 -1.38 -1.30
N THR A 270 -9.01 -0.15 -1.81
CA THR A 270 -8.84 1.10 -1.05
C THR A 270 -10.06 2.02 -1.16
N ALA A 271 -10.55 2.55 -0.04
CA ALA A 271 -11.73 3.42 -0.07
C ALA A 271 -11.74 4.48 1.04
N THR A 272 -12.63 5.47 0.90
CA THR A 272 -12.88 6.48 1.93
C THR A 272 -14.35 6.89 1.98
N THR A 273 -14.75 7.46 3.12
CA THR A 273 -16.02 8.18 3.35
C THR A 273 -15.88 9.69 3.12
N SER A 274 -14.69 10.18 2.77
CA SER A 274 -14.49 11.59 2.46
C SER A 274 -15.23 11.98 1.17
N PRO A 275 -15.50 13.29 0.94
CA PRO A 275 -16.17 13.75 -0.27
C PRO A 275 -15.49 13.31 -1.56
N ALA A 276 -16.25 13.37 -2.67
CA ALA A 276 -15.72 13.12 -4.01
C ALA A 276 -14.45 13.96 -4.29
N GLY A 277 -13.47 13.36 -4.96
CA GLY A 277 -12.13 13.92 -5.17
C GLY A 277 -11.09 13.42 -4.16
N ALA A 278 -11.49 12.89 -2.99
CA ALA A 278 -10.56 12.43 -1.97
C ALA A 278 -9.80 11.16 -2.39
N LEU A 279 -10.51 10.13 -2.88
CA LEU A 279 -9.87 8.91 -3.37
C LEU A 279 -9.05 9.20 -4.64
N GLU A 280 -9.61 10.01 -5.54
CA GLU A 280 -8.98 10.41 -6.79
C GLU A 280 -7.66 11.14 -6.56
N ASN A 281 -7.59 12.01 -5.54
CA ASN A 281 -6.36 12.68 -5.15
C ASN A 281 -5.31 11.69 -4.63
N VAL A 282 -5.71 10.72 -3.81
CA VAL A 282 -4.80 9.69 -3.28
C VAL A 282 -4.24 8.86 -4.43
N LEU A 283 -5.10 8.33 -5.31
CA LEU A 283 -4.68 7.51 -6.45
C LEU A 283 -3.79 8.31 -7.42
N TYR A 284 -4.17 9.56 -7.72
CA TYR A 284 -3.37 10.46 -8.57
C TYR A 284 -1.95 10.64 -8.03
N ASN A 285 -1.81 11.00 -6.76
CA ASN A 285 -0.48 11.23 -6.17
C ASN A 285 0.28 9.91 -5.97
N SER A 286 -0.43 8.80 -5.73
CA SER A 286 0.18 7.48 -5.62
C SER A 286 0.89 7.10 -6.92
N GLY A 287 0.21 7.19 -8.06
CA GLY A 287 0.80 6.83 -9.36
C GLY A 287 1.79 7.86 -9.93
N ASN A 288 1.71 9.13 -9.53
CA ASN A 288 2.55 10.19 -10.10
C ASN A 288 3.70 10.66 -9.20
N SER A 289 3.63 10.42 -7.89
CA SER A 289 4.57 10.98 -6.92
C SER A 289 5.06 9.98 -5.87
N TYR A 290 4.20 9.10 -5.36
CA TYR A 290 4.57 8.21 -4.25
C TYR A 290 4.94 6.79 -4.68
N GLY A 291 4.70 6.42 -5.94
CA GLY A 291 5.02 5.09 -6.48
C GLY A 291 4.09 4.70 -7.60
N PHE A 292 3.32 3.62 -7.39
CA PHE A 292 2.52 2.97 -8.44
C PHE A 292 1.10 2.65 -7.97
N VAL A 293 0.21 2.37 -8.94
CA VAL A 293 -1.18 1.95 -8.69
C VAL A 293 -1.47 0.69 -9.49
N THR A 294 -2.12 -0.28 -8.86
CA THR A 294 -2.61 -1.53 -9.47
C THR A 294 -4.00 -1.85 -8.93
N ASP A 295 -4.57 -2.98 -9.33
CA ASP A 295 -5.83 -3.51 -8.81
C ASP A 295 -5.73 -5.01 -8.46
N SER A 296 -6.74 -5.52 -7.77
CA SER A 296 -6.78 -6.92 -7.33
C SER A 296 -6.79 -7.91 -8.49
N GLU A 297 -7.38 -7.56 -9.65
CA GLU A 297 -7.44 -8.44 -10.81
C GLU A 297 -6.06 -8.65 -11.44
N ARG A 298 -5.29 -7.56 -11.61
CA ARG A 298 -3.90 -7.58 -12.07
C ARG A 298 -3.01 -8.35 -11.10
N ILE A 299 -3.18 -8.18 -9.79
CA ILE A 299 -2.46 -8.94 -8.77
C ILE A 299 -2.74 -10.44 -8.92
N VAL A 300 -4.01 -10.84 -9.00
CA VAL A 300 -4.39 -12.24 -9.09
C VAL A 300 -3.84 -12.87 -10.37
N ALA A 301 -3.93 -12.19 -11.50
CA ALA A 301 -3.38 -12.67 -12.77
C ALA A 301 -1.85 -12.85 -12.71
N ALA A 302 -1.13 -11.88 -12.15
CA ALA A 302 0.32 -11.91 -12.00
C ALA A 302 0.83 -13.02 -11.06
N CYS A 303 0.01 -13.45 -10.10
CA CYS A 303 0.37 -14.50 -9.15
C CYS A 303 0.01 -15.92 -9.65
N GLN A 304 -0.60 -16.07 -10.83
CA GLN A 304 -0.97 -17.37 -11.41
C GLN A 304 0.05 -17.92 -12.41
N THR A 305 1.00 -17.08 -12.84
CA THR A 305 2.11 -17.40 -13.74
C THR A 305 3.33 -17.93 -13.00
#